data_AF-A0A9D8NYL5-F1
#
_entry.id   AF-A0A9D8NYL5-F1
#
_cell.length_a   1.000
_cell.length_b   1.000
_cell.length_c   1.000
_cell.angle_alpha   90.00
_cell.angle_beta   90.00
_cell.angle_gamma   90.00
#
_symmetry.space_group_name_H-M   'P 1'
#
loop_
_entity.id
_entity.type
_entity.pdbx_description
1 polymer ?
#
loop_
_entity_poly.entity_id
_entity_poly.type
_entity_poly.pdbx_seq_one_letter_code
_entity_poly.pdbx_strand_id
1 'polypeptide(L)'
;MNGSLFDLHESVLTDYENFVRSFFTITDERAREFVERTLFDEAELWPEPLLQLSPSYARAASVDELAAAGTITSEAAALFRTTNGSPFYLYQHQVEALEKALKAESYVVTSGTGSGKSLTYFLPIIDNLIVQQAIANGIRVIPIPGVSSLMPALIASGFPIDSFVFHGFLSPKREERIAELKQLRKEPRTTVIMETPYRLAQVLKDLASVFGESRNLCIAFDVTLPTEEFLRGTPTDLLRRLEKQKRKGEFVIVLGPARR
;
A
#
# COMPACT_ATOMS: atom_id res chain seq x y z
N MET A 1 29.94 19.93 -12.62
CA MET A 1 31.14 19.62 -11.82
C MET A 1 31.90 18.55 -12.59
N ASN A 2 33.06 18.89 -13.17
CA ASN A 2 33.92 17.95 -13.89
C ASN A 2 34.86 17.28 -12.88
N GLY A 3 34.35 16.27 -12.16
CA GLY A 3 35.20 15.35 -11.40
C GLY A 3 35.44 14.10 -12.24
N SER A 4 36.67 13.62 -12.29
CA SER A 4 37.01 12.33 -12.90
C SER A 4 36.37 11.17 -12.10
N LEU A 5 36.27 9.97 -12.69
CA LEU A 5 35.82 8.77 -11.96
C LEU A 5 36.69 8.49 -10.72
N PHE A 6 37.97 8.87 -10.77
CA PHE A 6 38.91 8.75 -9.66
C PHE A 6 38.58 9.76 -8.55
N ASP A 7 38.17 10.97 -8.90
CA ASP A 7 37.78 12.00 -7.93
C ASP A 7 36.49 11.59 -7.19
N LEU A 8 35.56 10.95 -7.90
CA LEU A 8 34.36 10.36 -7.29
C LEU A 8 34.72 9.19 -6.37
N HIS A 9 35.66 8.34 -6.79
CA HIS A 9 36.12 7.22 -5.99
C HIS A 9 36.78 7.69 -4.68
N GLU A 10 37.69 8.66 -4.75
CA GLU A 10 38.33 9.26 -3.57
C GLU A 10 37.30 9.93 -2.65
N SER A 11 36.33 10.65 -3.21
CA SER A 11 35.25 11.27 -2.42
C SER A 11 34.39 10.23 -1.69
N VAL A 12 33.99 9.15 -2.37
CA VAL A 12 33.16 8.10 -1.77
C VAL A 12 33.91 7.35 -0.66
N LEU A 13 35.21 7.07 -0.87
CA LEU A 13 36.06 6.49 0.16
C LEU A 13 36.17 7.40 1.38
N THR A 14 36.43 8.69 1.16
CA THR A 14 36.54 9.69 2.24
C THR A 14 35.24 9.83 3.03
N ASP A 15 34.09 9.85 2.36
CA ASP A 15 32.78 9.95 3.00
C ASP A 15 32.46 8.70 3.83
N TYR A 16 32.76 7.52 3.31
CA TYR A 16 32.60 6.27 4.04
C TYR A 16 33.55 6.19 5.24
N GLU A 17 34.79 6.66 5.09
CA GLU A 17 35.76 6.78 6.18
C GLU A 17 35.24 7.62 7.33
N ASN A 18 34.76 8.83 7.01
CA ASN A 18 34.20 9.77 7.98
C ASN A 18 32.94 9.20 8.66
N PHE A 19 32.08 8.52 7.91
CA PHE A 19 30.90 7.86 8.45
C PHE A 19 31.28 6.81 9.50
N VAL A 20 32.21 5.90 9.18
CA VAL A 20 32.65 4.86 10.11
C VAL A 20 33.34 5.45 11.34
N ARG A 21 34.19 6.47 11.18
CA ARG A 21 34.82 7.21 12.29
C ARG A 21 33.79 7.78 13.27
N SER A 22 32.65 8.25 12.76
CA SER A 22 31.60 8.83 13.61
C SER A 22 31.01 7.86 14.64
N PHE A 23 31.16 6.55 14.45
CA PHE A 23 30.67 5.54 15.41
C PHE A 23 31.67 5.19 16.52
N PHE A 24 32.93 5.60 16.39
CA PHE A 24 33.97 5.28 17.38
C PHE A 24 34.38 6.53 18.15
N THR A 25 33.91 6.65 19.39
CA THR A 25 34.46 7.62 20.35
C THR A 25 35.25 6.84 21.41
N ILE A 26 36.57 6.80 21.25
CA ILE A 26 37.47 6.05 22.16
C ILE A 26 38.19 7.04 23.06
N THR A 27 37.89 6.99 24.36
CA THR A 27 38.45 7.91 25.36
C THR A 27 39.84 7.50 25.86
N ASP A 28 40.20 6.21 25.74
CA ASP A 28 41.55 5.74 26.09
C ASP A 28 42.51 5.92 24.91
N GLU A 29 43.58 6.67 25.15
CA GLU A 29 44.56 7.07 24.13
C GLU A 29 45.22 5.87 23.43
N ARG A 30 45.55 4.81 24.17
CA ARG A 30 46.24 3.64 23.62
C ARG A 30 45.32 2.80 22.77
N ALA A 31 44.06 2.65 23.18
CA ALA A 31 43.04 1.98 22.38
C ALA A 31 42.72 2.76 21.10
N ARG A 32 42.67 4.10 21.19
CA ARG A 32 42.46 4.98 20.04
C ARG A 32 43.60 4.85 19.03
N GLU A 33 44.85 4.92 19.49
CA GLU A 33 46.03 4.75 18.63
C GLU A 33 46.10 3.36 17.98
N PHE A 34 45.76 2.29 18.72
CA PHE A 34 45.73 0.94 18.17
C PHE A 34 44.68 0.79 17.08
N VAL A 35 43.46 1.29 17.33
CA VAL A 35 42.34 1.25 16.38
C VAL A 35 42.64 2.12 15.16
N GLU A 36 43.17 3.32 15.33
CA GLU A 36 43.56 4.19 14.21
C GLU A 36 44.63 3.51 13.33
N ARG A 37 45.68 2.95 13.93
CA ARG A 37 46.74 2.26 13.18
C ARG A 37 46.21 1.06 12.39
N THR A 38 45.45 0.17 13.02
CA THR A 38 44.93 -1.03 12.37
C THR A 38 43.86 -0.72 11.31
N LEU A 39 43.03 0.31 11.52
CA LEU A 39 42.00 0.69 10.56
C LEU A 39 42.57 1.41 9.33
N PHE A 40 43.52 2.32 9.52
CA PHE A 40 43.90 3.27 8.47
C PHE A 40 45.28 3.01 7.86
N ASP A 41 46.26 2.56 8.65
CA ASP A 41 47.61 2.27 8.13
C ASP A 41 47.68 0.86 7.52
N GLU A 42 46.96 -0.10 8.11
CA GLU A 42 46.92 -1.50 7.65
C GLU A 42 45.74 -1.79 6.70
N ALA A 43 44.84 -0.82 6.51
CA ALA A 43 43.70 -0.84 5.58
C ALA A 43 42.76 -2.06 5.69
N GLU A 44 42.72 -2.75 6.84
CA GLU A 44 42.00 -4.03 6.99
C GLU A 44 40.47 -3.92 6.83
N LEU A 45 39.89 -2.73 6.94
CA LEU A 45 38.43 -2.53 6.94
C LEU A 45 37.86 -1.85 5.68
N TRP A 46 38.69 -1.54 4.67
CA TRP A 46 38.28 -0.83 3.46
C TRP A 46 38.50 -1.71 2.21
N PRO A 47 37.57 -2.62 1.85
CA PRO A 47 37.62 -3.23 0.53
C PRO A 47 37.45 -2.14 -0.54
N GLU A 48 38.16 -2.24 -1.67
CA GLU A 48 37.97 -1.31 -2.79
C GLU A 48 36.48 -1.26 -3.17
N PRO A 49 35.85 -0.07 -3.22
CA PRO A 49 34.43 0.03 -3.53
C PRO A 49 34.19 -0.51 -4.94
N LEU A 50 33.31 -1.50 -5.05
CA LEU A 50 32.94 -2.10 -6.31
C LEU A 50 32.12 -1.07 -7.13
N LEU A 51 32.80 -0.29 -7.97
CA LEU A 51 32.18 0.62 -8.93
C LEU A 51 31.66 -0.18 -10.12
N GLN A 52 30.41 -0.64 -10.05
CA GLN A 52 29.75 -1.35 -11.13
C GLN A 52 28.90 -0.39 -11.98
N LEU A 53 29.24 -0.27 -13.27
CA LEU A 53 28.36 0.38 -14.25
C LEU A 53 27.11 -0.49 -14.44
N SER A 54 25.97 -0.06 -13.90
CA SER A 54 24.68 -0.68 -14.18
C SER A 54 24.11 -0.08 -15.47
N PRO A 55 24.07 -0.81 -16.59
CA PRO A 55 23.48 -0.28 -17.81
C PRO A 55 22.01 0.07 -17.58
N SER A 56 21.59 1.21 -18.10
CA SER A 56 20.19 1.65 -18.08
C SER A 56 19.30 0.60 -18.75
N TYR A 57 18.15 0.28 -18.15
CA TYR A 57 17.20 -0.65 -18.75
C TYR A 57 16.74 -0.15 -20.13
N ALA A 58 16.76 -1.03 -21.12
CA ALA A 58 16.29 -0.71 -22.47
C ALA A 58 14.79 -0.36 -22.45
N ARG A 59 14.43 0.78 -23.04
CA ARG A 59 13.04 1.20 -23.28
C ARG A 59 12.49 0.41 -24.47
N ALA A 60 11.19 0.07 -24.41
CA ALA A 60 10.52 -0.70 -25.45
C ALA A 60 9.38 0.10 -26.09
N ALA A 61 8.27 0.29 -25.37
CA ALA A 61 7.09 0.98 -25.88
C ALA A 61 6.41 1.80 -24.78
N SER A 62 5.68 2.83 -25.18
CA SER A 62 4.75 3.54 -24.31
C SER A 62 3.41 2.81 -24.19
N VAL A 63 2.68 3.10 -23.11
CA VAL A 63 1.32 2.55 -22.93
C VAL A 63 0.35 2.96 -24.04
N ASP A 64 0.57 4.12 -24.68
CA ASP A 64 -0.28 4.57 -25.79
C ASP A 64 0.02 3.80 -27.08
N GLU A 65 1.29 3.51 -27.35
CA GLU A 65 1.69 2.64 -28.46
C GLU A 65 1.16 1.22 -28.27
N LEU A 66 1.19 0.70 -27.03
CA LEU A 66 0.64 -0.61 -26.71
C LEU A 66 -0.90 -0.64 -26.84
N ALA A 67 -1.60 0.43 -26.46
CA ALA A 67 -3.03 0.52 -26.67
C ALA A 67 -3.41 0.63 -28.15
N ALA A 68 -2.67 1.43 -28.92
CA ALA A 68 -2.86 1.54 -30.36
C ALA A 68 -2.61 0.22 -31.09
N ALA A 69 -1.67 -0.60 -30.60
CA ALA A 69 -1.42 -1.95 -31.09
C ALA A 69 -2.45 -2.99 -30.62
N GLY A 70 -3.37 -2.63 -29.72
CA GLY A 70 -4.35 -3.54 -29.13
C GLY A 70 -3.77 -4.51 -28.09
N THR A 71 -2.53 -4.29 -27.64
CA THR A 71 -1.86 -5.11 -26.62
C THR A 71 -2.45 -4.86 -25.22
N ILE A 72 -2.90 -3.64 -24.95
CA ILE A 72 -3.68 -3.26 -23.77
C ILE A 72 -4.88 -2.43 -24.18
N THR A 73 -5.83 -2.25 -23.29
CA THR A 73 -6.97 -1.35 -23.48
C THR A 73 -6.57 0.12 -23.43
N SER A 74 -7.31 0.97 -24.14
CA SER A 74 -7.13 2.43 -24.09
C SER A 74 -7.39 2.99 -22.68
N GLU A 75 -8.31 2.37 -21.94
CA GLU A 75 -8.63 2.67 -20.55
C GLU A 75 -7.47 2.36 -19.61
N ALA A 76 -6.82 1.20 -19.78
CA ALA A 76 -5.60 0.88 -19.04
C ALA A 76 -4.51 1.91 -19.35
N ALA A 77 -4.26 2.22 -20.63
CA ALA A 77 -3.27 3.23 -20.99
C ALA A 77 -3.53 4.59 -20.34
N ALA A 78 -4.79 5.03 -20.27
CA ALA A 78 -5.19 6.29 -19.63
C ALA A 78 -4.88 6.36 -18.12
N LEU A 79 -4.78 5.21 -17.42
CA LEU A 79 -4.40 5.14 -16.01
C LEU A 79 -2.89 5.27 -15.80
N PHE A 80 -2.09 4.80 -16.74
CA PHE A 80 -0.62 4.82 -16.63
C PHE A 80 -0.04 6.09 -17.26
N ARG A 81 -0.14 7.19 -16.51
CA ARG A 81 0.43 8.50 -16.86
C ARG A 81 1.49 8.94 -15.86
N THR A 82 2.43 9.75 -16.31
CA THR A 82 3.37 10.47 -15.43
C THR A 82 2.65 11.63 -14.73
N THR A 83 3.30 12.25 -13.74
CA THR A 83 2.71 13.36 -12.96
C THR A 83 2.36 14.59 -13.79
N ASN A 84 3.00 14.76 -14.94
CA ASN A 84 2.70 15.80 -15.94
C ASN A 84 1.72 15.34 -17.03
N GLY A 85 1.11 14.16 -16.90
CA GLY A 85 0.09 13.64 -17.81
C GLY A 85 0.62 12.97 -19.09
N SER A 86 1.94 12.89 -19.28
CA SER A 86 2.53 12.16 -20.42
C SER A 86 2.34 10.63 -20.27
N PRO A 87 2.31 9.86 -21.39
CA PRO A 87 2.22 8.41 -21.33
C PRO A 87 3.45 7.79 -20.66
N PHE A 88 3.22 6.76 -19.86
CA PHE A 88 4.31 6.00 -19.25
C PHE A 88 5.03 5.17 -20.31
N TYR A 89 6.36 5.22 -20.33
CA TYR A 89 7.20 4.36 -21.18
C TYR A 89 7.66 3.13 -20.41
N LEU A 90 7.47 1.95 -20.98
CA LEU A 90 7.88 0.69 -20.40
C LEU A 90 9.28 0.29 -20.85
N TYR A 91 9.95 -0.46 -19.97
CA TYR A 91 11.19 -1.16 -20.28
C TYR A 91 10.90 -2.51 -20.95
N GLN A 92 11.88 -3.03 -21.68
CA GLN A 92 11.79 -4.30 -22.41
C GLN A 92 11.23 -5.44 -21.56
N HIS A 93 11.79 -5.65 -20.36
CA HIS A 93 11.34 -6.71 -19.44
C HIS A 93 9.88 -6.55 -18.97
N GLN A 94 9.33 -5.33 -18.98
CA GLN A 94 7.93 -5.08 -18.62
C GLN A 94 6.99 -5.44 -19.77
N VAL A 95 7.38 -5.14 -21.02
CA VAL A 95 6.63 -5.55 -22.21
C VAL A 95 6.66 -7.07 -22.37
N GLU A 96 7.82 -7.71 -22.19
CA GLU A 96 7.94 -9.17 -22.24
C GLU A 96 7.08 -9.88 -21.18
N ALA A 97 7.04 -9.32 -19.96
CA ALA A 97 6.19 -9.83 -18.89
C ALA A 97 4.70 -9.66 -19.22
N LEU A 98 4.31 -8.51 -19.79
CA LEU A 98 2.94 -8.25 -20.25
C LEU A 98 2.53 -9.26 -21.34
N GLU A 99 3.37 -9.49 -22.34
CA GLU A 99 3.10 -10.47 -23.40
C GLU A 99 2.93 -11.89 -22.86
N LYS A 100 3.75 -12.28 -21.88
CA LYS A 100 3.61 -13.57 -21.17
C LYS A 100 2.30 -13.64 -20.40
N ALA A 101 1.93 -12.58 -19.68
CA ALA A 101 0.67 -12.50 -18.96
C ALA A 101 -0.55 -12.62 -19.89
N LEU A 102 -0.52 -11.95 -21.05
CA LEU A 102 -1.60 -12.00 -22.05
C LEU A 102 -1.77 -13.39 -22.68
N LYS A 103 -0.69 -14.17 -22.76
CA LYS A 103 -0.72 -15.59 -23.19
C LYS A 103 -1.12 -16.55 -22.07
N ALA A 104 -1.47 -16.04 -20.88
CA ALA A 104 -1.72 -16.82 -19.67
C ALA A 104 -0.54 -17.73 -19.26
N GLU A 105 0.69 -17.33 -19.58
CA GLU A 105 1.90 -18.02 -19.14
C GLU A 105 2.27 -17.60 -17.72
N SER A 106 2.78 -18.54 -16.93
CA SER A 106 3.42 -18.21 -15.65
C SER A 106 4.82 -17.65 -15.88
N TYR A 107 5.17 -16.57 -15.19
CA TYR A 107 6.50 -15.95 -15.31
C TYR A 107 7.01 -15.46 -13.96
N VAL A 108 8.34 -15.46 -13.83
CA VAL A 108 9.07 -14.87 -12.69
C VAL A 108 9.95 -13.77 -13.26
N VAL A 109 9.87 -12.56 -12.70
CA VAL A 109 10.72 -11.44 -13.11
C VAL A 109 11.87 -11.28 -12.13
N THR A 110 13.09 -11.47 -12.64
CA THR A 110 14.33 -11.18 -11.92
C THR A 110 15.00 -9.94 -12.51
N SER A 111 15.07 -8.85 -11.75
CA SER A 111 15.76 -7.61 -12.17
C SER A 111 16.32 -6.85 -10.97
N GLY A 112 17.22 -5.89 -11.22
CA GLY A 112 17.78 -5.00 -10.20
C GLY A 112 16.76 -4.07 -9.55
N THR A 113 17.12 -3.45 -8.43
CA THR A 113 16.29 -2.47 -7.72
C THR A 113 15.98 -1.27 -8.63
N GLY A 114 14.79 -0.69 -8.50
CA GLY A 114 14.37 0.47 -9.30
C GLY A 114 14.01 0.21 -10.76
N SER A 115 14.07 -1.04 -11.28
CA SER A 115 13.72 -1.33 -12.68
C SER A 115 12.23 -1.17 -13.03
N GLY A 116 11.38 -0.97 -12.03
CA GLY A 116 9.93 -0.97 -12.19
C GLY A 116 9.31 -2.38 -12.31
N LYS A 117 9.86 -3.39 -11.62
CA LYS A 117 9.27 -4.74 -11.51
C LYS A 117 7.78 -4.72 -11.22
N SER A 118 7.32 -3.74 -10.43
CA SER A 118 5.90 -3.66 -10.09
C SER A 118 4.98 -3.49 -11.29
N LEU A 119 5.42 -2.79 -12.33
CA LEU A 119 4.64 -2.63 -13.55
C LEU A 119 4.50 -3.94 -14.33
N THR A 120 5.40 -4.91 -14.14
CA THR A 120 5.36 -6.20 -14.86
C THR A 120 4.17 -7.06 -14.46
N TYR A 121 3.52 -6.77 -13.34
CA TYR A 121 2.29 -7.44 -12.90
C TYR A 121 1.13 -6.46 -12.73
N PHE A 122 1.36 -5.21 -12.33
CA PHE A 122 0.25 -4.25 -12.19
C PHE A 122 -0.43 -3.91 -13.51
N LEU A 123 0.33 -3.69 -14.58
CA LEU A 123 -0.25 -3.36 -15.88
C LEU A 123 -1.17 -4.48 -16.40
N PRO A 124 -0.73 -5.76 -16.51
CA PRO A 124 -1.62 -6.83 -16.96
C PRO A 124 -2.78 -7.09 -16.00
N ILE A 125 -2.58 -6.96 -14.69
CA ILE A 125 -3.66 -7.10 -13.72
C ILE A 125 -4.70 -6.00 -13.91
N ILE A 126 -4.30 -4.73 -13.99
CA ILE A 126 -5.22 -3.60 -14.13
C ILE A 126 -5.96 -3.66 -15.47
N ASP A 127 -5.25 -3.98 -16.55
CA ASP A 127 -5.85 -4.19 -17.87
C ASP A 127 -6.91 -5.32 -17.83
N ASN A 128 -6.61 -6.42 -17.16
CA ASN A 128 -7.55 -7.54 -16.99
C ASN A 128 -8.69 -7.25 -15.98
N LEU A 129 -8.42 -6.48 -14.93
CA LEU A 129 -9.38 -6.09 -13.88
C LEU A 129 -10.46 -5.13 -14.37
N ILE A 130 -10.42 -4.73 -15.64
CA ILE A 130 -11.60 -4.29 -16.37
C ILE A 130 -12.50 -5.53 -16.58
N VAL A 131 -12.96 -6.15 -15.48
CA VAL A 131 -13.65 -7.45 -15.40
C VAL A 131 -14.88 -7.48 -16.31
N GLN A 132 -15.57 -6.35 -16.41
CA GLN A 132 -16.71 -6.21 -17.31
C GLN A 132 -16.32 -6.41 -18.78
N GLN A 133 -15.17 -5.89 -19.21
CA GLN A 133 -14.65 -6.07 -20.56
C GLN A 133 -14.09 -7.47 -20.77
N ALA A 134 -13.42 -8.05 -19.77
CA ALA A 134 -12.98 -9.45 -19.84
C ALA A 134 -14.18 -10.41 -20.09
N ILE A 135 -15.28 -10.21 -19.35
CA ILE A 135 -16.53 -10.95 -19.55
C ILE A 135 -17.12 -10.66 -20.94
N ALA A 136 -17.18 -9.39 -21.36
CA ALA A 136 -17.74 -9.00 -22.65
C ALA A 136 -16.98 -9.61 -23.84
N ASN A 137 -15.67 -9.85 -23.69
CA ASN A 137 -14.81 -10.45 -24.71
C ASN A 137 -14.66 -11.97 -24.57
N GLY A 138 -15.47 -12.62 -23.71
CA GLY A 138 -15.46 -14.08 -23.54
C GLY A 138 -14.21 -14.62 -22.84
N ILE A 139 -13.42 -13.76 -22.19
CA ILE A 139 -12.25 -14.15 -21.41
C ILE A 139 -12.73 -14.77 -20.09
N ARG A 140 -12.25 -15.98 -19.81
CA ARG A 140 -12.61 -16.71 -18.59
C ARG A 140 -12.00 -16.04 -17.35
N VAL A 141 -12.84 -15.49 -16.49
CA VAL A 141 -12.45 -14.97 -15.16
C VAL A 141 -12.59 -16.09 -14.12
N ILE A 142 -11.51 -16.42 -13.42
CA ILE A 142 -11.50 -17.43 -12.36
C ILE A 142 -11.21 -16.72 -11.02
N PRO A 143 -12.23 -16.48 -10.17
CA PRO A 143 -12.00 -15.88 -8.86
C PRO A 143 -11.27 -16.87 -7.95
N ILE A 144 -10.17 -16.45 -7.36
CA ILE A 144 -9.44 -17.21 -6.35
C ILE A 144 -9.90 -16.71 -4.97
N PRO A 145 -10.42 -17.57 -4.08
CA PRO A 145 -10.79 -17.14 -2.74
C PRO A 145 -9.54 -16.65 -1.99
N GLY A 146 -9.65 -15.48 -1.36
CA GLY A 146 -8.54 -14.82 -0.67
C GLY A 146 -8.94 -14.28 0.70
N VAL A 147 -7.95 -13.78 1.42
CA VAL A 147 -8.16 -13.14 2.73
C VAL A 147 -9.00 -11.87 2.57
N SER A 148 -9.94 -11.68 3.49
CA SER A 148 -10.81 -10.50 3.53
C SER A 148 -11.02 -10.10 4.98
N SER A 149 -10.82 -8.82 5.32
CA SER A 149 -11.14 -8.29 6.65
C SER A 149 -12.65 -8.13 6.86
N LEU A 150 -13.43 -8.06 5.78
CA LEU A 150 -14.89 -7.84 5.80
C LEU A 150 -15.64 -9.01 6.43
N MET A 151 -15.38 -10.24 5.96
CA MET A 151 -16.15 -11.41 6.41
C MET A 151 -15.92 -11.75 7.89
N PRO A 152 -14.68 -11.78 8.42
CA PRO A 152 -14.44 -11.98 9.84
C PRO A 152 -15.07 -10.87 10.69
N ALA A 153 -14.99 -9.60 10.25
CA ALA A 153 -15.63 -8.49 10.95
C ALA A 153 -17.16 -8.65 11.02
N LEU A 154 -17.80 -9.05 9.92
CA LEU A 154 -19.24 -9.34 9.87
C LEU A 154 -19.63 -10.49 10.81
N ILE A 155 -18.94 -11.63 10.71
CA ILE A 155 -19.22 -12.82 11.52
C ILE A 155 -19.05 -12.50 13.01
N ALA A 156 -17.91 -11.88 13.36
CA ALA A 156 -17.61 -11.53 14.73
C ALA A 156 -18.51 -10.39 15.26
N SER A 157 -19.10 -9.56 14.40
CA SER A 157 -19.97 -8.45 14.87
C SER A 157 -21.16 -8.93 15.70
N GLY A 158 -21.70 -10.11 15.40
CA GLY A 158 -22.91 -10.65 16.03
C GLY A 158 -24.22 -10.03 15.53
N PHE A 159 -24.20 -9.23 14.44
CA PHE A 159 -25.40 -8.73 13.79
C PHE A 159 -25.93 -9.71 12.73
N PRO A 160 -27.21 -9.60 12.32
CA PRO A 160 -27.73 -10.41 11.22
C PRO A 160 -26.91 -10.20 9.93
N ILE A 161 -26.54 -11.29 9.27
CA ILE A 161 -25.71 -11.29 8.05
C ILE A 161 -26.41 -11.94 6.85
N ASP A 162 -27.72 -12.21 6.96
CA ASP A 162 -28.56 -12.70 5.86
C ASP A 162 -28.60 -11.71 4.68
N SER A 163 -28.53 -10.42 4.98
CA SER A 163 -28.29 -9.35 4.01
C SER A 163 -27.51 -8.22 4.68
N PHE A 164 -26.50 -7.71 3.98
CA PHE A 164 -25.70 -6.59 4.45
C PHE A 164 -25.35 -5.64 3.31
N VAL A 165 -24.96 -4.43 3.67
CA VAL A 165 -24.48 -3.40 2.75
C VAL A 165 -23.01 -3.18 3.01
N PHE A 166 -22.17 -3.30 1.98
CA PHE A 166 -20.81 -2.77 2.03
C PHE A 166 -20.82 -1.33 1.54
N HIS A 167 -20.65 -0.37 2.46
CA HIS A 167 -20.60 1.05 2.13
C HIS A 167 -19.19 1.49 1.69
N GLY A 168 -18.15 0.79 2.15
CA GLY A 168 -16.76 1.22 1.95
C GLY A 168 -16.41 2.40 2.87
N PHE A 169 -15.68 3.39 2.36
CA PHE A 169 -15.25 4.54 3.15
C PHE A 169 -16.27 5.69 3.09
N LEU A 170 -16.50 6.34 4.23
CA LEU A 170 -17.31 7.56 4.28
C LEU A 170 -16.57 8.75 3.66
N SER A 171 -17.30 9.74 3.13
CA SER A 171 -16.70 10.97 2.59
C SER A 171 -15.74 11.64 3.59
N PRO A 172 -14.57 12.13 3.13
CA PRO A 172 -13.65 12.88 3.99
C PRO A 172 -14.25 14.23 4.43
N LYS A 173 -15.13 14.82 3.62
CA LYS A 173 -15.80 16.09 3.95
C LYS A 173 -16.93 15.84 4.94
N ARG A 174 -16.92 16.60 6.04
CA ARG A 174 -17.86 16.38 7.14
C ARG A 174 -19.33 16.53 6.74
N GLU A 175 -19.66 17.51 5.92
CA GLU A 175 -21.04 17.76 5.49
C GLU A 175 -21.61 16.59 4.68
N GLU A 176 -20.88 16.15 3.65
CA GLU A 176 -21.22 14.99 2.83
C GLU A 176 -21.30 13.71 3.68
N ARG A 177 -20.33 13.49 4.59
CA ARG A 177 -20.36 12.35 5.52
C ARG A 177 -21.59 12.34 6.41
N ILE A 178 -21.99 13.49 6.97
CA ILE A 178 -23.22 13.57 7.77
C ILE A 178 -24.45 13.25 6.92
N ALA A 179 -24.48 13.66 5.66
CA ALA A 179 -25.56 13.29 4.74
C ALA A 179 -25.59 11.78 4.47
N GLU A 180 -24.45 11.14 4.20
CA GLU A 180 -24.31 9.69 4.06
C GLU A 180 -24.80 8.96 5.33
N LEU A 181 -24.35 9.38 6.52
CA LEU A 181 -24.75 8.78 7.78
C LEU A 181 -26.26 8.91 8.05
N LYS A 182 -26.88 10.02 7.66
CA LYS A 182 -28.34 10.20 7.78
C LYS A 182 -29.11 9.24 6.86
N GLN A 183 -28.56 8.90 5.70
CA GLN A 183 -29.13 7.86 4.83
C GLN A 183 -28.98 6.49 5.48
N LEU A 184 -27.78 6.15 5.96
CA LEU A 184 -27.49 4.89 6.65
C LEU A 184 -28.28 4.70 7.94
N ARG A 185 -28.73 5.79 8.60
CA ARG A 185 -29.64 5.72 9.75
C ARG A 185 -30.91 4.94 9.45
N LYS A 186 -31.42 5.02 8.24
CA LYS A 186 -32.64 4.34 7.79
C LYS A 186 -32.37 2.94 7.22
N GLU A 187 -31.11 2.54 7.06
CA GLU A 187 -30.75 1.26 6.43
C GLU A 187 -31.14 0.10 7.36
N PRO A 188 -32.10 -0.77 6.96
CA PRO A 188 -32.58 -1.87 7.78
C PRO A 188 -31.60 -3.03 7.89
N ARG A 189 -30.58 -3.11 7.04
CA ARG A 189 -29.58 -4.19 7.05
C ARG A 189 -28.36 -3.81 7.88
N THR A 190 -27.54 -4.81 8.16
CA THR A 190 -26.18 -4.60 8.68
C THR A 190 -25.36 -3.84 7.64
N THR A 191 -24.58 -2.84 8.05
CA THR A 191 -23.74 -2.05 7.13
C THR A 191 -22.29 -2.12 7.54
N VAL A 192 -21.39 -2.38 6.59
CA VAL A 192 -19.95 -2.37 6.80
C VAL A 192 -19.34 -1.09 6.24
N ILE A 193 -18.58 -0.39 7.07
CA ILE A 193 -17.83 0.81 6.76
C ILE A 193 -16.34 0.53 7.03
N MET A 194 -15.49 0.92 6.08
CA MET A 194 -14.04 0.90 6.23
C MET A 194 -13.56 2.23 6.80
N GLU A 195 -12.57 2.22 7.69
CA GLU A 195 -12.00 3.48 8.18
C GLU A 195 -10.52 3.37 8.58
N THR A 196 -9.87 4.53 8.61
CA THR A 196 -8.45 4.73 8.90
C THR A 196 -8.25 5.27 10.33
N PRO A 197 -7.07 5.04 10.95
CA PRO A 197 -6.82 5.38 12.37
C PRO A 197 -6.95 6.87 12.65
N TYR A 198 -6.50 7.70 11.70
CA TYR A 198 -6.51 9.14 11.85
C TYR A 198 -7.92 9.74 11.82
N ARG A 199 -8.87 9.07 11.15
CA ARG A 199 -10.24 9.55 10.98
C ARG A 199 -11.24 8.93 11.94
N LEU A 200 -10.92 7.76 12.52
CA LEU A 200 -11.84 6.96 13.34
C LEU A 200 -12.53 7.78 14.43
N ALA A 201 -11.78 8.57 15.21
CA ALA A 201 -12.35 9.35 16.30
C ALA A 201 -13.36 10.41 15.81
N GLN A 202 -13.07 11.08 14.70
CA GLN A 202 -13.99 12.07 14.11
C GLN A 202 -15.24 11.39 13.55
N VAL A 203 -15.06 10.24 12.89
CA VAL A 203 -16.17 9.44 12.36
C VAL A 203 -17.07 8.93 13.49
N LEU A 204 -16.50 8.44 14.59
CA LEU A 204 -17.27 8.01 15.76
C LEU A 204 -18.05 9.16 16.42
N LYS A 205 -17.48 10.37 16.46
CA LYS A 205 -18.22 11.57 16.90
C LYS A 205 -19.40 11.88 15.98
N ASP A 206 -19.19 11.82 14.67
CA ASP A 206 -20.26 12.05 13.69
C ASP A 206 -21.33 10.93 13.76
N LEU A 207 -20.93 9.67 13.90
CA LEU A 207 -21.82 8.53 14.17
C LEU A 207 -22.65 8.76 15.45
N ALA A 208 -22.01 9.13 16.56
CA ALA A 208 -22.72 9.43 17.81
C ALA A 208 -23.72 10.58 17.63
N SER A 209 -23.37 11.61 16.86
CA SER A 209 -24.27 12.74 16.59
C SER A 209 -25.49 12.37 15.74
N VAL A 210 -25.37 11.42 14.82
CA VAL A 210 -26.43 11.04 13.88
C VAL A 210 -27.30 9.90 14.43
N PHE A 211 -26.68 8.87 15.02
CA PHE A 211 -27.36 7.66 15.50
C PHE A 211 -27.69 7.70 16.99
N GLY A 212 -27.01 8.53 17.79
CA GLY A 212 -27.14 8.55 19.24
C GLY A 212 -26.85 7.18 19.87
N GLU A 213 -27.56 6.87 20.95
CA GLU A 213 -27.48 5.55 21.63
C GLU A 213 -28.38 4.49 20.99
N SER A 214 -29.11 4.84 19.93
CA SER A 214 -30.17 3.99 19.36
C SER A 214 -29.65 2.83 18.50
N ARG A 215 -28.40 2.91 18.01
CA ARG A 215 -27.83 1.92 17.10
C ARG A 215 -26.49 1.39 17.62
N ASN A 216 -26.42 0.07 17.74
CA ASN A 216 -25.19 -0.62 18.12
C ASN A 216 -24.28 -0.77 16.89
N LEU A 217 -22.98 -0.77 17.14
CA LEU A 217 -21.97 -1.11 16.15
C LEU A 217 -20.89 -2.00 16.76
N CYS A 218 -20.13 -2.65 15.88
CA CYS A 218 -18.91 -3.38 16.19
C CYS A 218 -17.75 -2.72 15.46
N ILE A 219 -16.62 -2.53 16.12
CA ILE A 219 -15.36 -2.13 15.49
C ILE A 219 -14.43 -3.32 15.58
N ALA A 220 -14.04 -3.85 14.43
CA ALA A 220 -13.00 -4.86 14.31
C ALA A 220 -11.64 -4.18 14.12
N PHE A 221 -10.66 -4.59 14.91
CA PHE A 221 -9.29 -4.09 14.93
C PHE A 221 -8.36 -5.19 14.50
N ASP A 222 -7.40 -4.86 13.63
CA ASP A 222 -6.24 -5.71 13.34
C ASP A 222 -6.63 -7.18 13.07
N VAL A 223 -7.71 -7.36 12.29
CA VAL A 223 -8.26 -8.69 12.00
C VAL A 223 -7.16 -9.60 11.46
N THR A 224 -7.05 -10.81 12.01
CA THR A 224 -6.01 -11.82 11.80
C THR A 224 -4.62 -11.56 12.39
N LEU A 225 -4.39 -10.40 13.03
CA LEU A 225 -3.12 -10.10 13.71
C LEU A 225 -3.18 -10.46 15.20
N PRO A 226 -2.04 -10.56 15.91
CA PRO A 226 -2.02 -10.86 17.35
C PRO A 226 -2.77 -9.86 18.24
N THR A 227 -3.00 -8.64 17.73
CA THR A 227 -3.74 -7.56 18.40
C THR A 227 -5.23 -7.51 18.02
N GLU A 228 -5.75 -8.57 17.38
CA GLU A 228 -7.13 -8.67 16.95
C GLU A 228 -8.11 -8.42 18.11
N GLU A 229 -9.09 -7.55 17.87
CA GLU A 229 -10.16 -7.31 18.84
C GLU A 229 -11.45 -6.87 18.15
N PHE A 230 -12.59 -7.18 18.79
CA PHE A 230 -13.91 -6.77 18.35
C PHE A 230 -14.64 -6.02 19.46
N LEU A 231 -14.71 -4.69 19.35
CA LEU A 231 -15.39 -3.83 20.31
C LEU A 231 -16.84 -3.60 19.91
N ARG A 232 -17.81 -3.97 20.77
CA ARG A 232 -19.24 -3.81 20.52
C ARG A 232 -19.86 -2.81 21.51
N GLY A 233 -20.78 -1.97 21.03
CA GLY A 233 -21.47 -0.99 21.85
C GLY A 233 -22.13 0.12 21.02
N THR A 234 -22.56 1.18 21.68
CA THR A 234 -23.03 2.40 21.00
C THR A 234 -21.83 3.22 20.49
N PRO A 235 -22.02 4.11 19.50
CA PRO A 235 -20.97 5.04 19.07
C PRO A 235 -20.34 5.82 20.23
N THR A 236 -21.15 6.27 21.18
CA THR A 236 -20.71 7.03 22.36
C THR A 236 -19.84 6.20 23.30
N ASP A 237 -20.20 4.94 23.52
CA ASP A 237 -19.42 4.03 24.38
C ASP A 237 -18.05 3.72 23.77
N LEU A 238 -18.05 3.46 22.46
CA LEU A 238 -16.85 3.08 21.73
C LEU A 238 -15.90 4.26 21.55
N LEU A 239 -16.43 5.47 21.33
CA LEU A 239 -15.63 6.69 21.36
C LEU A 239 -14.90 6.85 22.70
N ARG A 240 -15.62 6.71 23.83
CA ARG A 240 -15.02 6.81 25.18
C ARG A 240 -13.94 5.75 25.42
N ARG A 241 -14.12 4.53 24.93
CA ARG A 241 -13.12 3.46 25.06
C ARG A 241 -11.86 3.75 24.24
N LEU A 242 -12.03 4.24 23.01
CA LEU A 242 -10.92 4.53 22.10
C LEU A 242 -10.16 5.81 22.44
N GLU A 243 -10.80 6.80 23.08
CA GLU A 243 -10.09 7.98 23.61
C GLU A 243 -9.09 7.59 24.71
N LYS A 244 -9.38 6.55 25.49
CA LYS A 244 -8.48 6.03 26.54
C LYS A 244 -7.36 5.15 25.98
N GLN A 245 -7.54 4.57 24.80
CA GLN A 245 -6.61 3.65 24.16
C GLN A 245 -6.38 4.07 22.71
N LYS A 246 -5.38 4.93 22.46
CA LYS A 246 -4.99 5.29 21.09
C LYS A 246 -4.45 4.05 20.38
N ARG A 247 -5.14 3.61 19.33
CA ARG A 247 -4.73 2.48 18.50
C ARG A 247 -4.30 2.95 17.11
N LYS A 248 -3.29 2.26 16.56
CA LYS A 248 -2.83 2.39 15.18
C LYS A 248 -3.15 1.06 14.50
N GLY A 249 -3.81 1.08 13.35
CA GLY A 249 -4.25 -0.12 12.65
C GLY A 249 -5.29 0.21 11.59
N GLU A 250 -5.86 -0.81 10.97
CA GLU A 250 -7.03 -0.68 10.08
C GLU A 250 -8.30 -1.05 10.84
N PHE A 251 -9.42 -0.40 10.51
CA PHE A 251 -10.68 -0.60 11.22
C PHE A 251 -11.78 -0.99 10.24
N VAL A 252 -12.54 -2.01 10.63
CA VAL A 252 -13.81 -2.34 10.00
C VAL A 252 -14.92 -2.03 10.99
N ILE A 253 -15.77 -1.07 10.65
CA ILE A 253 -16.93 -0.68 11.44
C ILE A 253 -18.15 -1.39 10.88
N VAL A 254 -18.77 -2.25 11.68
CA VAL A 254 -20.02 -2.92 11.34
C VAL A 254 -21.16 -2.27 12.12
N LEU A 255 -22.03 -1.55 11.43
CA LEU A 255 -23.26 -1.02 11.98
C LEU A 255 -24.31 -2.13 12.03
N GLY A 256 -24.90 -2.37 13.20
CA GLY A 256 -26.07 -3.25 13.31
C GLY A 256 -27.25 -2.67 12.53
N PRO A 257 -28.33 -3.43 12.28
CA PRO A 257 -29.50 -2.97 11.53
C PRO A 257 -30.27 -1.82 12.20
N ALA A 258 -31.05 -1.06 11.42
CA ALA A 258 -31.95 -0.05 11.99
C ALA A 258 -32.96 -0.77 12.91
N ARG A 259 -33.07 -0.30 14.16
CA ARG A 259 -34.16 -0.76 15.02
C ARG A 259 -35.47 -0.23 14.44
N ARG A 260 -36.44 -1.12 14.25
CA ARG A 260 -37.82 -0.77 13.89
C ARG A 260 -38.47 0.05 15.00
#